data_AF-A0A0R2VDQ4-F1
#
_entry.id   AF-A0A0R2VDQ4-F1
#
_cell.length_a   1.000
_cell.length_b   1.000
_cell.length_c   1.000
_cell.angle_alpha   90.00
_cell.angle_beta   90.00
_cell.angle_gamma   90.00
#
_symmetry.space_group_name_H-M   'P 1'
#
loop_
_entity.id
_entity.type
_entity.pdbx_description
1 polymer ?
#
loop_
_entity_poly.entity_id
_entity_poly.type
_entity_poly.pdbx_seq_one_letter_code
_entity_poly.pdbx_strand_id
1 'polypeptide(L)'
;MTQNKTTLPSIINNLELDHSSLMDSIICKVEVDLVGWLADLSGGKGWEVASDNAFEQYVTFFLRKENNYAEITLFNGGFAQVELNEQIIFYGDLLAVKNKSAQMNYYALQSGEKIIMQ
;
A
#
# COMPACT_ATOMS: atom_id res chain seq x y z
N MET A 1 44.37 45.80 -5.92
CA MET A 1 43.23 45.47 -5.03
C MET A 1 42.11 44.93 -5.90
N THR A 2 41.65 43.73 -5.57
CA THR A 2 40.35 43.11 -5.90
C THR A 2 39.96 42.95 -7.38
N GLN A 3 40.28 41.78 -7.95
CA GLN A 3 39.40 41.15 -8.94
C GLN A 3 38.33 40.36 -8.17
N ASN A 4 37.06 40.59 -8.48
CA ASN A 4 35.95 39.65 -8.30
C ASN A 4 34.74 40.20 -9.06
N LYS A 5 34.47 39.67 -10.25
CA LYS A 5 33.17 39.80 -10.89
C LYS A 5 32.78 38.44 -11.44
N THR A 6 32.33 37.59 -10.53
CA THR A 6 31.71 36.31 -10.88
C THR A 6 30.42 36.60 -11.62
N THR A 7 30.41 36.20 -12.88
CA THR A 7 29.27 36.10 -13.78
C THR A 7 28.19 35.24 -13.14
N LEU A 8 26.95 35.69 -13.13
CA LEU A 8 25.78 34.90 -12.74
C LEU A 8 25.04 34.50 -14.04
N PRO A 9 25.31 33.34 -14.65
CA PRO A 9 24.61 32.93 -15.85
C PRO A 9 23.36 32.15 -15.45
N SER A 10 22.20 32.69 -15.81
CA SER A 10 21.12 31.92 -16.46
C SER A 10 20.71 30.56 -15.84
N ILE A 11 20.23 30.55 -14.59
CA ILE A 11 19.50 29.40 -14.02
C ILE A 11 18.03 29.75 -13.70
N ILE A 12 17.58 30.98 -13.93
CA ILE A 12 16.23 31.41 -13.54
C ILE A 12 15.14 30.95 -14.54
N ASN A 13 15.48 30.46 -15.73
CA ASN A 13 14.48 30.23 -16.79
C ASN A 13 14.03 28.76 -17.00
N ASN A 14 14.29 27.86 -16.05
CA ASN A 14 13.79 26.47 -16.13
C ASN A 14 12.86 26.07 -14.97
N LEU A 15 12.40 27.02 -14.16
CA LEU A 15 11.46 26.76 -13.06
C LEU A 15 10.04 27.25 -13.33
N GLU A 16 9.67 27.46 -14.60
CA GLU A 16 8.28 27.25 -15.03
C GLU A 16 8.12 25.77 -15.39
N LEU A 17 8.36 24.88 -14.42
CA LEU A 17 7.66 23.60 -14.45
C LEU A 17 6.21 23.98 -14.24
N ASP A 18 5.41 23.69 -15.25
CA ASP A 18 3.98 23.83 -15.32
C ASP A 18 3.31 23.21 -14.08
N HIS A 19 3.22 23.98 -12.99
CA HIS A 19 2.63 23.57 -11.71
C HIS A 19 1.15 23.22 -11.86
N SER A 20 0.53 23.54 -13.01
CA SER A 20 -0.83 23.12 -13.35
C SER A 20 -0.94 21.60 -13.61
N SER A 21 0.15 20.96 -14.04
CA SER A 21 0.24 19.51 -14.26
C SER A 21 0.63 18.71 -13.01
N LEU A 22 1.01 19.39 -11.92
CA LEU A 22 1.48 18.75 -10.67
C LEU A 22 0.37 18.48 -9.64
N MET A 23 -0.88 18.82 -9.96
CA MET A 23 -2.03 18.70 -9.06
C MET A 23 -2.98 17.57 -9.47
N ASP A 24 -2.50 16.57 -10.19
CA ASP A 24 -3.23 15.32 -10.26
C ASP A 24 -3.19 14.67 -8.88
N SER A 25 -4.32 14.72 -8.18
CA SER A 25 -4.48 14.03 -6.91
C SER A 25 -4.06 12.57 -7.09
N ILE A 26 -3.32 12.02 -6.14
CA ILE A 26 -2.80 10.66 -6.22
C ILE A 26 -3.60 9.79 -5.27
N ILE A 27 -4.09 8.66 -5.77
CA ILE A 27 -4.63 7.58 -4.95
C ILE A 27 -3.46 6.65 -4.61
N CYS A 28 -3.23 6.46 -3.31
CA CYS A 28 -2.41 5.37 -2.81
C CYS A 28 -3.31 4.17 -2.50
N LYS A 29 -2.97 3.00 -3.05
CA LYS A 29 -3.70 1.76 -2.80
C LYS A 29 -2.73 0.69 -2.35
N VAL A 30 -3.05 0.05 -1.22
CA VAL A 30 -2.37 -1.16 -0.77
C VAL A 30 -3.14 -2.35 -1.29
N GLU A 31 -2.46 -3.21 -2.03
CA GLU A 31 -3.00 -4.48 -2.51
C GLU A 31 -2.33 -5.61 -1.74
N VAL A 32 -3.14 -6.54 -1.23
CA VAL A 32 -2.66 -7.70 -0.48
C VAL A 32 -3.16 -8.98 -1.14
N ASP A 33 -2.27 -9.94 -1.35
CA ASP A 33 -2.64 -11.33 -1.63
C ASP A 33 -3.03 -11.98 -0.30
N LEU A 34 -4.32 -12.02 0.01
CA LEU A 34 -4.82 -12.55 1.29
C LEU A 34 -4.42 -14.01 1.52
N VAL A 35 -4.50 -14.84 0.48
CA VAL A 35 -4.21 -16.28 0.57
C VAL A 35 -2.71 -16.51 0.70
N GLY A 36 -1.91 -15.82 -0.11
CA GLY A 36 -0.45 -15.86 -0.02
C GLY A 36 0.05 -15.34 1.33
N TRP A 37 -0.48 -14.21 1.78
CA TRP A 37 -0.10 -13.60 3.05
C TRP A 37 -0.44 -14.49 4.24
N LEU A 38 -1.64 -15.08 4.26
CA LEU A 38 -2.01 -16.02 5.33
C LEU A 38 -1.17 -17.29 5.28
N ALA A 39 -0.81 -17.79 4.09
CA ALA A 39 0.09 -18.92 3.96
C ALA A 39 1.49 -18.64 4.51
N ASP A 40 2.00 -17.41 4.31
CA ASP A 40 3.28 -16.97 4.88
C ASP A 40 3.22 -16.88 6.41
N LEU A 41 2.12 -16.35 6.97
CA LEU A 41 1.93 -16.21 8.43
C LEU A 41 1.66 -17.55 9.12
N SER A 42 0.86 -18.42 8.52
CA SER A 42 0.43 -19.69 9.11
C SER A 42 1.37 -20.87 8.78
N GLY A 43 2.37 -20.67 7.90
CA GLY A 43 3.29 -21.71 7.44
C GLY A 43 2.65 -22.78 6.54
N GLY A 44 1.50 -22.52 5.91
CA GLY A 44 0.78 -23.53 5.14
C GLY A 44 -0.13 -22.98 4.06
N LYS A 45 -0.06 -23.57 2.87
CA LYS A 45 -0.93 -23.25 1.71
C LYS A 45 -2.32 -23.88 1.83
N GLY A 46 -3.21 -23.56 0.89
CA GLY A 46 -4.55 -24.15 0.78
C GLY A 46 -5.66 -23.35 1.46
N TRP A 47 -5.40 -22.07 1.75
CA TRP A 47 -6.42 -21.15 2.24
C TRP A 47 -7.33 -20.69 1.11
N GLU A 48 -8.60 -20.56 1.41
CA GLU A 48 -9.62 -20.02 0.51
C GLU A 48 -10.38 -18.91 1.22
N VAL A 49 -10.65 -17.81 0.51
CA VAL A 49 -11.56 -16.76 0.99
C VAL A 49 -12.99 -17.30 0.91
N ALA A 50 -13.65 -17.39 2.05
CA ALA A 50 -15.01 -17.89 2.17
C ALA A 50 -16.04 -16.75 2.02
N SER A 51 -15.76 -15.59 2.62
CA SER A 51 -16.61 -14.41 2.60
C SER A 51 -15.86 -13.16 3.03
N ASP A 52 -16.45 -12.01 2.79
CA ASP A 52 -16.00 -10.72 3.29
C ASP A 52 -17.14 -9.94 3.92
N ASN A 53 -16.79 -8.98 4.78
CA ASN A 53 -17.71 -8.01 5.36
C ASN A 53 -17.04 -6.64 5.38
N ALA A 54 -17.63 -5.68 4.67
CA ALA A 54 -17.09 -4.34 4.51
C ALA A 54 -17.79 -3.34 5.44
N PHE A 55 -16.98 -2.54 6.12
CA PHE A 55 -17.40 -1.44 6.98
C PHE A 55 -16.77 -0.13 6.48
N GLU A 56 -17.19 0.99 7.05
CA GLU A 56 -16.71 2.31 6.63
C GLU A 56 -15.18 2.46 6.78
N GLN A 57 -14.61 1.90 7.84
CA GLN A 57 -13.20 2.09 8.21
C GLN A 57 -12.30 0.89 7.96
N TYR A 58 -12.89 -0.28 7.70
CA TYR A 58 -12.17 -1.53 7.52
C TYR A 58 -12.99 -2.55 6.74
N VAL A 59 -12.32 -3.57 6.23
CA VAL A 59 -12.94 -4.76 5.64
C VAL A 59 -12.37 -5.99 6.31
N THR A 60 -13.24 -6.95 6.59
CA THR A 60 -12.88 -8.23 7.20
C THR A 60 -13.10 -9.35 6.19
N PHE A 61 -12.10 -10.21 6.02
CA PHE A 61 -12.16 -11.40 5.18
C PHE A 61 -12.07 -12.64 6.05
N PHE A 62 -12.96 -13.61 5.79
CA PHE A 62 -12.95 -14.91 6.46
C PHE A 62 -12.35 -15.94 5.52
N LEU A 63 -11.31 -16.63 5.99
CA LEU A 63 -10.61 -17.67 5.25
C LEU A 63 -10.74 -19.02 5.94
N ARG A 64 -10.78 -20.09 5.15
CA ARG A 64 -10.88 -21.45 5.66
C ARG A 64 -9.82 -22.35 5.06
N LYS A 65 -9.39 -23.34 5.84
CA LYS A 65 -8.55 -24.45 5.40
C LYS A 65 -8.86 -25.69 6.24
N GLU A 66 -9.51 -26.67 5.64
CA GLU A 66 -10.00 -27.87 6.34
C GLU A 66 -10.83 -27.49 7.58
N ASN A 67 -10.33 -27.77 8.78
CA ASN A 67 -10.96 -27.44 10.06
C ASN A 67 -10.43 -26.14 10.69
N ASN A 68 -9.57 -25.38 9.99
CA ASN A 68 -9.02 -24.12 10.47
C ASN A 68 -9.75 -22.93 9.85
N TYR A 69 -9.86 -21.88 10.65
CA TYR A 69 -10.49 -20.62 10.29
C TYR A 69 -9.55 -19.47 10.56
N ALA A 70 -9.54 -18.49 9.68
CA ALA A 70 -8.81 -17.26 9.87
C ALA A 70 -9.69 -16.06 9.53
N GLU A 71 -9.41 -14.97 10.22
CA GLU A 71 -10.02 -13.67 9.99
C GLU A 71 -8.90 -12.67 9.68
N ILE A 72 -9.03 -11.97 8.56
CA ILE A 72 -8.12 -10.88 8.17
C ILE A 72 -8.91 -9.59 8.15
N THR A 73 -8.56 -8.66 9.03
CA THR A 73 -9.15 -7.31 9.04
C THR A 73 -8.14 -6.30 8.51
N LEU A 74 -8.52 -5.59 7.44
CA LEU A 74 -7.73 -4.53 6.80
C LEU A 74 -8.37 -3.18 7.07
N PHE A 75 -7.64 -2.27 7.72
CA PHE A 75 -8.10 -0.92 8.00
C PHE A 75 -7.69 0.04 6.88
N ASN A 76 -8.51 1.05 6.60
CA ASN A 76 -8.25 2.06 5.55
C ASN A 76 -6.90 2.79 5.73
N GLY A 77 -6.36 2.83 6.95
CA GLY A 77 -5.07 3.44 7.27
C GLY A 77 -3.83 2.56 6.97
N GLY A 78 -4.00 1.39 6.37
CA GLY A 78 -2.89 0.46 6.10
C GLY A 78 -2.50 -0.42 7.29
N PHE A 79 -3.24 -0.35 8.39
CA PHE A 79 -3.12 -1.27 9.51
C PHE A 79 -3.88 -2.56 9.22
N ALA A 80 -3.44 -3.69 9.78
CA ALA A 80 -4.14 -4.95 9.67
C ALA A 80 -4.01 -5.83 10.91
N GLN A 81 -4.98 -6.72 11.07
CA GLN A 81 -4.99 -7.79 12.06
C GLN A 81 -5.26 -9.12 11.35
N VAL A 82 -4.55 -10.17 11.78
CA VAL A 82 -4.83 -11.55 11.36
C VAL A 82 -5.02 -12.41 12.58
N GLU A 83 -6.17 -13.07 12.62
CA GLU A 83 -6.54 -14.03 13.65
C GLU A 83 -6.64 -15.42 13.01
N LEU A 84 -6.08 -16.42 13.66
CA LEU A 84 -6.09 -17.82 13.22
C LEU A 84 -6.57 -18.66 14.39
N ASN A 85 -7.72 -19.33 14.23
CA ASN A 85 -8.36 -20.14 15.28
C ASN A 85 -8.41 -19.40 16.63
N GLU A 86 -8.94 -18.18 16.64
CA GLU A 86 -9.08 -17.33 17.84
C GLU A 86 -7.76 -16.74 18.40
N GLN A 87 -6.64 -16.92 17.71
CA GLN A 87 -5.34 -16.38 18.11
C GLN A 87 -4.85 -15.31 17.13
N ILE A 88 -4.51 -14.13 17.65
CA ILE A 88 -3.88 -13.07 16.86
C ILE A 88 -2.45 -13.49 16.50
N ILE A 89 -2.18 -13.65 15.20
CA ILE A 89 -0.86 -13.99 14.65
C ILE A 89 -0.19 -12.81 13.93
N PHE A 90 -0.95 -11.74 13.66
CA PHE A 90 -0.43 -10.49 13.15
C PHE A 90 -1.26 -9.31 13.65
N TYR A 91 -0.60 -8.23 14.04
CA TYR A 91 -1.23 -6.96 14.41
C TYR A 91 -0.23 -5.82 14.16
N GLY A 92 -0.45 -5.03 13.12
CA GLY A 92 0.52 -4.02 12.72
C GLY A 92 0.22 -3.33 11.40
N ASP A 93 1.11 -2.43 11.02
CA ASP A 93 1.12 -1.79 9.70
C ASP A 93 1.55 -2.82 8.65
N LEU A 94 0.75 -2.96 7.59
CA LEU A 94 0.94 -3.92 6.51
C LEU A 94 2.26 -3.69 5.72
N LEU A 95 2.75 -2.46 5.71
CA LEU A 95 3.92 -2.02 4.96
C LEU A 95 5.16 -1.77 5.82
N ALA A 96 5.05 -1.85 7.15
CA ALA A 96 6.19 -1.67 8.05
C ALA A 96 7.28 -2.73 7.84
N VAL A 97 6.92 -3.90 7.33
CA VAL A 97 7.85 -4.96 6.94
C VAL A 97 7.70 -5.23 5.45
N LYS A 98 8.82 -5.37 4.74
CA LYS A 98 8.82 -5.71 3.31
C LYS A 98 8.19 -7.08 3.11
N ASN A 99 6.89 -7.08 2.82
CA ASN A 99 6.07 -8.27 2.63
C ASN A 99 5.87 -8.48 1.13
N LYS A 100 6.18 -9.67 0.60
CA LYS A 100 5.97 -9.97 -0.83
C LYS A 100 4.49 -10.06 -1.19
N SER A 101 3.65 -10.31 -0.20
CA SER A 101 2.22 -10.50 -0.32
C SER A 101 1.46 -9.17 -0.17
N ALA A 102 2.16 -8.05 0.08
CA ALA A 102 1.58 -6.71 0.14
C ALA A 102 2.36 -5.74 -0.75
N GLN A 103 1.66 -4.96 -1.58
CA GLN A 103 2.28 -3.94 -2.43
C GLN A 103 1.53 -2.61 -2.37
N MET A 104 2.29 -1.52 -2.32
CA MET A 104 1.75 -0.18 -2.45
C MET A 104 1.84 0.25 -3.91
N ASN A 105 0.70 0.64 -4.47
CA ASN A 105 0.57 1.14 -5.83
C ASN A 105 -0.03 2.55 -5.80
N TYR A 106 0.34 3.36 -6.78
CA TYR A 106 -0.10 4.73 -6.90
C TYR A 106 -0.84 4.90 -8.22
N TYR A 107 -1.91 5.67 -8.20
CA TYR A 107 -2.75 5.91 -9.36
C TYR A 107 -3.08 7.39 -9.45
N ALA A 108 -3.11 7.94 -10.66
CA ALA A 108 -3.62 9.28 -10.89
C ALA A 108 -5.14 9.30 -10.67
N LEU A 109 -5.65 10.18 -9.82
CA LEU A 109 -7.08 10.23 -9.46
C LEU A 109 -7.97 10.48 -10.69
N GLN A 110 -7.52 11.35 -11.60
CA GLN A 110 -8.32 11.74 -12.77
C GLN A 110 -8.42 10.62 -13.81
N SER A 111 -7.30 9.96 -14.15
CA SER A 111 -7.25 8.97 -15.22
C SER A 111 -7.40 7.53 -14.74
N GLY A 112 -7.15 7.26 -13.46
CA GLY A 112 -7.03 5.90 -12.91
C GLY A 112 -5.77 5.17 -13.38
N GLU A 113 -4.88 5.83 -14.13
CA GLU A 113 -3.65 5.21 -14.62
C GLU A 113 -2.66 4.97 -13.49
N LYS A 114 -2.00 3.81 -13.53
CA LYS A 114 -0.97 3.45 -12.55
C LYS A 114 0.26 4.34 -12.75
N ILE A 115 0.67 5.01 -11.67
CA ILE A 115 1.90 5.80 -11.61
C ILE A 115 3.06 4.85 -11.32
N ILE A 116 4.07 4.86 -12.19
CA ILE A 116 5.33 4.14 -11.99
C ILE A 116 6.36 5.14 -11.48
N MET A 117 6.75 5.01 -10.20
CA MET A 117 7.86 5.76 -9.64
C MET A 117 9.18 5.05 -9.97
N GLN A 118 10.13 5.77 -10.54
CA GLN A 118 11.49 5.30 -10.84
C GLN A 118 12.42 5.48 -9.63
#